data_AF-A0A2E2VNB7-F1
#
_entry.id   AF-A0A2E2VNB7-F1
#
_cell.length_a   1.000
_cell.length_b   1.000
_cell.length_c   1.000
_cell.angle_alpha   90.00
_cell.angle_beta   90.00
_cell.angle_gamma   90.00
#
_symmetry.space_group_name_H-M   'P 1'
#
loop_
_entity.id
_entity.type
_entity.pdbx_description
1 polymer ?
#
loop_
_entity_poly.entity_id
_entity_poly.type
_entity_poly.pdbx_seq_one_letter_code
_entity_poly.pdbx_strand_id
1 'polypeptide(L)'
;MKTLKQIFFGLACLASSTVMAIPMSDVGGIDTLLASGAISPSNPAKEEAWVEGVLGFDVVFSAKNDGSFSWEQVDGMSNVFAQALTEASDYFLVKTGKGHPDGFTHFLYQNTPDLNYAVVDLLSLGFGTISITKISHISQFDAPNSPFIVDIAEPGSMLLIGLALLAAARRRV
;
A
#
# COMPACT_ATOMS: atom_id res chain seq x y z
N MET A 1 29.26 49.38 -40.00
CA MET A 1 29.65 48.02 -39.59
C MET A 1 29.27 47.87 -38.12
N LYS A 2 28.21 47.10 -37.81
CA LYS A 2 28.23 45.77 -37.14
C LYS A 2 28.68 45.88 -35.66
N THR A 3 27.95 45.45 -34.62
CA THR A 3 26.79 44.56 -34.49
C THR A 3 26.23 44.64 -33.05
N LEU A 4 24.91 44.48 -32.96
CA LEU A 4 24.06 44.32 -31.78
C LEU A 4 24.51 43.09 -30.96
N LYS A 5 24.77 43.23 -29.65
CA LYS A 5 25.05 42.08 -28.75
C LYS A 5 23.74 41.63 -28.11
N GLN A 6 23.34 40.41 -28.44
CA GLN A 6 22.06 39.81 -28.10
C GLN A 6 21.94 39.51 -26.60
N ILE A 7 20.74 39.81 -26.08
CA ILE A 7 20.23 39.43 -24.77
C ILE A 7 19.97 37.92 -24.78
N PHE A 8 20.63 37.17 -23.89
CA PHE A 8 20.28 35.77 -23.61
C PHE A 8 19.54 35.73 -22.27
N PHE A 9 18.21 35.67 -22.33
CA PHE A 9 17.35 35.40 -21.19
C PHE A 9 17.19 33.88 -21.10
N GLY A 10 18.01 33.23 -20.28
CA GLY A 10 17.91 31.79 -20.02
C GLY A 10 16.77 31.52 -19.06
N LEU A 11 15.62 31.09 -19.58
CA LEU A 11 14.51 30.58 -18.78
C LEU A 11 14.89 29.18 -18.25
N ALA A 12 15.42 29.13 -17.03
CA ALA A 12 15.66 27.87 -16.33
C ALA A 12 14.31 27.32 -15.82
N CYS A 13 13.77 26.30 -16.49
CA CYS A 13 12.66 25.51 -15.96
C CYS A 13 13.14 24.75 -14.72
N LEU A 14 12.82 25.26 -13.54
CA LEU A 14 12.84 24.50 -12.29
C LEU A 14 11.69 23.49 -12.36
N ALA A 15 12.00 22.25 -12.77
CA ALA A 15 11.08 21.14 -12.55
C ALA A 15 11.06 20.84 -11.05
N SER A 16 10.12 21.43 -10.32
CA SER A 16 9.78 20.96 -8.97
C SER A 16 9.26 19.52 -9.11
N SER A 17 10.00 18.57 -8.58
CA SER A 17 9.48 17.23 -8.31
C SER A 17 8.43 17.38 -7.21
N THR A 18 7.17 17.56 -7.58
CA THR A 18 6.08 17.31 -6.66
C THR A 18 6.12 15.82 -6.35
N VAL A 19 6.45 15.47 -5.10
CA VAL A 19 6.08 14.15 -4.57
C VAL A 19 4.56 14.11 -4.68
N MET A 20 4.07 13.40 -5.68
CA MET A 20 2.65 13.22 -5.90
C MET A 20 2.18 12.31 -4.77
N ALA A 21 1.27 12.80 -3.93
CA ALA A 21 0.56 11.94 -2.99
C ALA A 21 -0.30 10.95 -3.79
N ILE A 22 -0.45 9.72 -3.27
CA ILE A 22 -1.27 8.70 -3.92
C ILE A 22 -2.74 8.94 -3.55
N PRO A 23 -3.69 9.00 -4.50
CA PRO A 23 -5.09 9.25 -4.15
C PRO A 23 -5.71 8.02 -3.48
N MET A 24 -6.70 8.23 -2.60
CA MET A 24 -7.37 7.13 -1.88
C MET A 24 -7.99 6.09 -2.83
N SER A 25 -8.45 6.53 -4.01
CA SER A 25 -9.00 5.63 -5.04
C SER A 25 -8.01 4.57 -5.53
N ASP A 26 -6.71 4.83 -5.41
CA ASP A 26 -5.65 3.96 -5.92
C ASP A 26 -5.12 3.00 -4.85
N VAL A 27 -5.56 3.16 -3.59
CA VAL A 27 -5.15 2.30 -2.46
C VAL A 27 -6.31 1.62 -1.75
N GLY A 28 -7.56 1.95 -2.10
CA GLY A 28 -8.75 1.17 -1.76
C GLY A 28 -9.38 1.52 -0.41
N GLY A 29 -8.57 1.81 0.60
CA GLY A 29 -9.06 2.20 1.92
C GLY A 29 -7.95 2.25 2.96
N ILE A 30 -8.30 2.58 4.21
CA ILE A 30 -7.37 2.48 5.35
C ILE A 30 -7.57 1.11 5.99
N ASP A 31 -6.48 0.40 6.25
CA ASP A 31 -6.52 -0.94 6.83
C ASP A 31 -6.80 -0.92 8.33
N THR A 32 -7.43 -2.00 8.80
CA THR A 32 -7.89 -2.08 10.19
C THR A 32 -6.80 -2.67 11.08
N LEU A 33 -6.33 -1.90 12.07
CA LEU A 33 -5.43 -2.40 13.10
C LEU A 33 -6.17 -3.41 14.01
N LEU A 34 -5.72 -4.65 14.02
CA LEU A 34 -6.29 -5.72 14.84
C LEU A 34 -5.61 -5.85 16.20
N ALA A 35 -4.28 -5.80 16.23
CA ALA A 35 -3.50 -5.99 17.44
C ALA A 35 -2.12 -5.32 17.37
N SER A 36 -1.56 -5.05 18.54
CA SER A 36 -0.18 -4.58 18.70
C SER A 36 0.53 -5.37 19.80
N GLY A 37 1.83 -5.55 19.68
CA GLY A 37 2.61 -6.35 20.62
C GLY A 37 4.12 -6.22 20.43
N ALA A 38 4.86 -6.88 21.32
CA ALA A 38 6.30 -6.97 21.25
C ALA A 38 6.73 -8.43 21.05
N ILE A 39 7.31 -8.74 19.90
CA ILE A 39 7.76 -10.09 19.57
C ILE A 39 9.30 -10.12 19.59
N SER A 40 9.87 -10.93 20.49
CA SER A 40 11.31 -11.12 20.62
C SER A 40 11.65 -12.59 20.92
N PRO A 41 12.51 -13.25 20.12
CA PRO A 41 13.10 -12.76 18.87
C PRO A 41 12.06 -12.66 17.74
N SER A 42 12.18 -11.61 16.92
CA SER A 42 11.34 -11.41 15.72
C SER A 42 11.89 -12.28 14.59
N ASN A 43 11.28 -13.45 14.36
CA ASN A 43 11.55 -14.31 13.22
C ASN A 43 10.21 -14.81 12.63
N PRO A 44 10.18 -15.23 11.36
CA PRO A 44 8.92 -15.56 10.68
C PRO A 44 8.05 -16.55 11.46
N ALA A 45 8.63 -17.64 11.98
CA ALA A 45 7.88 -18.64 12.75
C ALA A 45 7.28 -18.10 14.06
N LYS A 46 7.93 -17.14 14.72
CA LYS A 46 7.39 -16.49 15.93
C LYS A 46 6.34 -15.44 15.61
N GLU A 47 6.47 -14.78 14.47
CA GLU A 47 5.50 -13.79 14.00
C GLU A 47 4.22 -14.49 13.54
N GLU A 48 4.35 -15.54 12.74
CA GLU A 48 3.24 -16.41 12.32
C GLU A 48 2.49 -16.94 13.54
N ALA A 49 3.17 -17.61 14.48
CA ALA A 49 2.52 -18.13 15.69
C ALA A 49 1.84 -17.04 16.55
N TRP A 50 2.35 -15.80 16.54
CA TRP A 50 1.70 -14.69 17.22
C TRP A 50 0.47 -14.20 16.46
N VAL A 51 0.54 -14.09 15.13
CA VAL A 51 -0.58 -13.73 14.26
C VAL A 51 -1.70 -14.77 14.40
N GLU A 52 -1.38 -16.06 14.33
CA GLU A 52 -2.33 -17.16 14.56
C GLU A 52 -2.97 -17.07 15.94
N GLY A 53 -2.19 -16.73 16.96
CA GLY A 53 -2.68 -16.53 18.33
C GLY A 53 -3.64 -15.34 18.46
N VAL A 54 -3.44 -14.28 17.69
CA VAL A 54 -4.33 -13.11 17.64
C VAL A 54 -5.61 -13.41 16.86
N LEU A 55 -5.48 -14.07 15.71
CA LEU A 55 -6.59 -14.35 14.79
C LEU A 55 -7.45 -15.55 15.22
N GLY A 56 -6.87 -16.49 15.96
CA GLY A 56 -7.52 -17.72 16.40
C GLY A 56 -7.61 -18.81 15.33
N PHE A 57 -6.84 -18.69 14.25
CA PHE A 57 -6.74 -19.69 13.18
C PHE A 57 -5.34 -19.65 12.53
N ASP A 58 -4.96 -20.77 11.90
CA ASP A 58 -3.67 -20.92 11.22
C ASP A 58 -3.60 -20.00 9.99
N VAL A 59 -2.47 -19.34 9.74
CA VAL A 59 -2.25 -18.49 8.56
C VAL A 59 -1.07 -18.99 7.74
N VAL A 60 -0.97 -18.54 6.49
CA VAL A 60 0.17 -18.85 5.63
C VAL A 60 1.02 -17.59 5.47
N PHE A 61 2.30 -17.68 5.82
CA PHE A 61 3.26 -16.63 5.49
C PHE A 61 3.48 -16.57 3.97
N SER A 62 3.09 -15.47 3.34
CA SER A 62 3.20 -15.31 1.87
C SER A 62 4.48 -14.61 1.46
N ALA A 63 4.71 -13.41 2.00
CA ALA A 63 5.84 -12.60 1.59
C ALA A 63 6.40 -11.71 2.70
N LYS A 64 7.66 -11.32 2.52
CA LYS A 64 8.34 -10.33 3.35
C LYS A 64 8.79 -9.19 2.47
N ASN A 65 8.43 -7.97 2.84
CA ASN A 65 9.03 -6.79 2.25
C ASN A 65 10.13 -6.32 3.21
N ASP A 66 11.38 -6.66 2.85
CA ASP A 66 12.59 -6.32 3.58
C ASP A 66 13.56 -5.53 2.69
N GLY A 67 13.39 -4.21 2.65
CA GLY A 67 14.24 -3.36 1.80
C GLY A 67 13.85 -1.89 1.83
N SER A 68 14.04 -1.21 0.69
CA SER A 68 13.65 0.18 0.51
C SER A 68 12.13 0.30 0.46
N PHE A 69 11.51 0.67 1.57
CA PHE A 69 10.11 1.08 1.60
C PHE A 69 9.98 2.46 0.96
N SER A 70 9.04 2.58 0.04
CA SER A 70 8.59 3.84 -0.52
C SER A 70 7.18 4.07 -0.03
N TRP A 71 7.07 4.40 1.25
CA TRP A 71 5.79 4.81 1.80
C TRP A 71 5.38 6.13 1.16
N GLU A 72 4.21 6.14 0.54
CA GLU A 72 3.63 7.30 -0.12
C GLU A 72 2.49 7.82 0.75
N GLN A 73 2.49 9.12 1.00
CA GLN A 73 1.40 9.75 1.73
C GLN A 73 0.14 9.72 0.88
N VAL A 74 -1.00 9.38 1.47
CA VAL A 74 -2.28 9.42 0.76
C VAL A 74 -2.78 10.86 0.65
N ASP A 75 -3.26 11.25 -0.53
CA ASP A 75 -3.66 12.62 -0.83
C ASP A 75 -4.74 13.13 0.13
N GLY A 76 -4.59 14.38 0.58
CA GLY A 76 -5.49 15.01 1.54
C GLY A 76 -5.38 14.51 2.99
N MET A 77 -4.50 13.55 3.31
CA MET A 77 -4.36 12.98 4.66
C MET A 77 -2.90 13.00 5.14
N SER A 78 -2.61 13.73 6.21
CA SER A 78 -1.23 13.92 6.73
C SER A 78 -0.68 12.74 7.54
N ASN A 79 -1.56 11.86 8.00
CA ASN A 79 -1.26 10.75 8.89
C ASN A 79 -1.40 9.37 8.21
N VAL A 80 -1.90 9.33 6.98
CA VAL A 80 -2.18 8.08 6.27
C VAL A 80 -1.12 7.86 5.20
N PHE A 81 -0.50 6.69 5.24
CA PHE A 81 0.56 6.30 4.31
C PHE A 81 0.23 4.95 3.72
N ALA A 82 0.53 4.80 2.43
CA ALA A 82 0.36 3.57 1.68
C ALA A 82 1.72 3.02 1.24
N GLN A 83 1.88 1.71 1.27
CA GLN A 83 3.03 1.01 0.72
C GLN A 83 2.53 -0.12 -0.16
N ALA A 84 2.97 -0.14 -1.42
CA ALA A 84 2.69 -1.26 -2.30
C ALA A 84 3.24 -2.56 -1.70
N LEU A 85 2.39 -3.58 -1.63
CA LEU A 85 2.72 -4.92 -1.20
C LEU A 85 3.35 -5.71 -2.35
N THR A 86 4.13 -6.72 -2.01
CA THR A 86 4.74 -7.61 -3.01
C THR A 86 3.67 -8.47 -3.67
N GLU A 87 2.70 -8.93 -2.87
CA GLU A 87 1.58 -9.76 -3.29
C GLU A 87 0.31 -9.24 -2.62
N ALA A 88 -0.86 -9.60 -3.16
CA ALA A 88 -2.11 -9.39 -2.45
C ALA A 88 -2.08 -10.27 -1.20
N SER A 89 -2.37 -9.70 -0.02
CA SER A 89 -2.45 -10.51 1.20
C SER A 89 -3.65 -10.11 2.06
N ASP A 90 -4.21 -11.05 2.83
CA ASP A 90 -5.34 -10.75 3.71
C ASP A 90 -4.95 -9.95 4.97
N TYR A 91 -3.73 -10.20 5.44
CA TYR A 91 -3.19 -9.59 6.65
C TYR A 91 -1.75 -9.17 6.43
N PHE A 92 -1.34 -8.11 7.11
CA PHE A 92 0.06 -7.73 7.14
C PHE A 92 0.48 -7.23 8.51
N LEU A 93 1.74 -7.47 8.82
CA LEU A 93 2.38 -7.13 10.07
C LEU A 93 3.43 -6.05 9.81
N VAL A 94 3.17 -4.87 10.34
CA VAL A 94 4.10 -3.75 10.31
C VAL A 94 5.04 -3.86 11.49
N LYS A 95 6.35 -3.87 11.21
CA LYS A 95 7.38 -3.91 12.25
C LYS A 95 8.04 -2.56 12.40
N THR A 96 7.90 -2.00 13.58
CA THR A 96 8.60 -0.78 13.94
C THR A 96 9.88 -1.11 14.69
N GLY A 97 10.90 -0.27 14.51
CA GLY A 97 12.08 -0.34 15.36
C GLY A 97 11.75 -0.12 16.84
N LYS A 98 12.76 -0.26 17.71
CA LYS A 98 12.62 0.06 19.13
C LYS A 98 12.31 1.55 19.30
N GLY A 99 11.34 1.87 20.16
CA GLY A 99 11.03 3.27 20.52
C GLY A 99 9.55 3.63 20.62
N HIS A 100 8.63 2.68 20.47
CA HIS A 100 7.22 2.91 20.81
C HIS A 100 7.08 3.14 22.33
N PRO A 101 6.26 4.10 22.80
CA PRO A 101 6.08 4.39 24.23
C PRO A 101 5.69 3.16 25.06
N ASP A 102 4.81 2.32 24.52
CA ASP A 102 4.33 1.09 25.16
C ASP A 102 5.23 -0.13 24.91
N GLY A 103 6.38 0.05 24.23
CA GLY A 103 7.32 -1.01 23.93
C GLY A 103 6.89 -1.96 22.79
N PHE A 104 5.75 -1.70 22.14
CA PHE A 104 5.30 -2.47 20.98
C PHE A 104 6.24 -2.28 19.79
N THR A 105 6.45 -3.38 19.06
CA THR A 105 7.30 -3.43 17.86
C THR A 105 6.58 -4.02 16.66
N HIS A 106 5.42 -4.63 16.87
CA HIS A 106 4.66 -5.36 15.87
C HIS A 106 3.20 -4.92 15.90
N PHE A 107 2.66 -4.58 14.73
CA PHE A 107 1.29 -4.10 14.56
C PHE A 107 0.64 -4.90 13.43
N LEU A 108 -0.40 -5.66 13.78
CA LEU A 108 -1.14 -6.51 12.85
C LEU A 108 -2.32 -5.75 12.26
N TYR A 109 -2.41 -5.75 10.95
CA TYR A 109 -3.49 -5.16 10.19
C TYR A 109 -4.23 -6.22 9.39
N GLN A 110 -5.54 -6.03 9.27
CA GLN A 110 -6.36 -6.67 8.26
C GLN A 110 -6.33 -5.80 7.02
N ASN A 111 -5.88 -6.39 5.91
CA ASN A 111 -5.83 -5.72 4.63
C ASN A 111 -7.23 -5.60 4.02
N THR A 112 -7.50 -4.48 3.38
CA THR A 112 -8.70 -4.29 2.58
C THR A 112 -8.46 -4.95 1.22
N PRO A 113 -9.31 -5.90 0.78
CA PRO A 113 -9.02 -6.79 -0.36
C PRO A 113 -8.97 -6.10 -1.73
N ASP A 114 -9.17 -4.79 -1.80
CA ASP A 114 -9.41 -4.11 -3.07
C ASP A 114 -8.12 -3.85 -3.86
N LEU A 115 -6.98 -3.55 -3.21
CA LEU A 115 -5.74 -3.18 -3.88
C LEU A 115 -4.50 -3.68 -3.10
N ASN A 116 -3.42 -4.04 -3.80
CA ASN A 116 -2.17 -4.58 -3.22
C ASN A 116 -1.35 -3.53 -2.46
N TYR A 117 -1.97 -2.82 -1.51
CA TYR A 117 -1.39 -1.75 -0.73
C TYR A 117 -1.66 -1.98 0.75
N ALA A 118 -0.63 -1.80 1.58
CA ALA A 118 -0.78 -1.63 3.01
C ALA A 118 -0.98 -0.15 3.30
N VAL A 119 -2.15 0.23 3.79
CA VAL A 119 -2.54 1.61 4.09
C VAL A 119 -2.73 1.76 5.58
N VAL A 120 -1.79 2.46 6.22
CA VAL A 120 -1.77 2.62 7.67
C VAL A 120 -1.99 4.06 8.08
N ASP A 121 -2.78 4.24 9.13
CA ASP A 121 -2.84 5.47 9.88
C ASP A 121 -1.75 5.47 10.96
N LEU A 122 -0.76 6.35 10.83
CA LEU A 122 0.33 6.46 11.80
C LEU A 122 -0.11 7.12 13.12
N LEU A 123 -1.22 7.86 13.13
CA LEU A 123 -1.79 8.41 14.37
C LEU A 123 -2.37 7.29 15.23
N SER A 124 -3.01 6.29 14.61
CA SER A 124 -3.59 5.14 15.30
C SER A 124 -2.52 4.22 15.91
N LEU A 125 -1.27 4.34 15.47
CA LEU A 125 -0.14 3.61 16.04
C LEU A 125 0.29 4.14 17.40
N GLY A 126 -0.13 5.33 17.85
CA GLY A 126 0.20 5.85 19.18
C GLY A 126 1.63 6.41 19.34
N PHE A 127 2.38 6.58 18.25
CA PHE A 127 3.67 7.26 18.30
C PHE A 127 3.47 8.77 18.55
N GLY A 128 4.17 9.32 19.54
CA GLY A 128 4.15 10.76 19.84
C GLY A 128 4.78 11.64 18.75
N THR A 129 5.45 11.05 17.76
CA THR A 129 5.91 11.73 16.55
C THR A 129 5.66 10.80 15.37
N ILE A 130 4.80 11.24 14.46
CA ILE A 130 4.49 10.54 13.21
C ILE A 130 5.76 10.51 12.36
N SER A 131 6.39 9.34 12.26
CA SER A 131 7.61 9.17 11.48
C SER A 131 7.61 7.82 10.80
N ILE A 132 7.34 7.84 9.50
CA ILE A 132 7.24 6.64 8.67
C ILE A 132 8.57 5.87 8.59
N THR A 133 9.69 6.56 8.81
CA THR A 133 11.04 5.97 8.83
C THR A 133 11.26 4.98 9.99
N LYS A 134 10.32 4.89 10.94
CA LYS A 134 10.35 3.92 12.03
C LYS A 134 9.92 2.52 11.59
N ILE A 135 9.21 2.40 10.48
CA ILE A 135 8.80 1.13 9.92
C ILE A 135 10.00 0.50 9.20
N SER A 136 10.31 -0.74 9.57
CA SER A 136 11.49 -1.45 9.11
C SER A 136 11.18 -2.64 8.21
N HIS A 137 9.99 -3.23 8.35
CA HIS A 137 9.59 -4.44 7.62
C HIS A 137 8.07 -4.53 7.56
N ILE A 138 7.59 -5.18 6.50
CA ILE A 138 6.21 -5.68 6.40
C ILE A 138 6.28 -7.19 6.18
N SER A 139 5.49 -7.95 6.93
CA SER A 139 5.29 -9.39 6.71
C SER A 139 3.85 -9.63 6.31
N GLN A 140 3.62 -10.37 5.24
CA GLN A 140 2.32 -10.62 4.63
C GLN A 140 1.85 -12.03 5.01
N PHE A 141 0.57 -12.17 5.32
CA PHE A 141 -0.06 -13.42 5.73
C PHE A 141 -1.42 -13.58 5.07
N ASP A 142 -1.74 -14.81 4.72
CA ASP A 142 -3.01 -15.18 4.09
C ASP A 142 -3.78 -16.17 4.95
N ALA A 143 -5.10 -16.04 4.94
CA ALA A 143 -5.97 -17.06 5.47
C ALA A 143 -5.82 -18.35 4.63
N PRO A 144 -5.92 -19.54 5.24
CA PRO A 144 -5.56 -20.82 4.63
C PRO A 144 -6.47 -21.23 3.45
N ASN A 145 -7.50 -20.44 3.16
CA ASN A 145 -8.39 -20.61 2.02
C ASN A 145 -8.72 -19.28 1.32
N SER A 146 -7.92 -18.23 1.48
CA SER A 146 -8.22 -16.97 0.81
C SER A 146 -8.05 -17.16 -0.70
N PRO A 147 -9.13 -17.00 -1.49
CA PRO A 147 -8.97 -16.98 -2.92
C PRO A 147 -8.20 -15.71 -3.26
N PHE A 148 -7.07 -15.85 -3.92
CA PHE A 148 -6.41 -14.74 -4.61
C PHE A 148 -7.38 -14.20 -5.68
N ILE A 149 -8.26 -13.28 -5.28
CA ILE A 149 -9.17 -12.58 -6.18
C ILE A 149 -8.43 -11.31 -6.59
N VAL A 150 -7.71 -11.36 -7.71
CA VAL A 150 -7.47 -10.11 -8.44
C VAL A 150 -8.82 -9.76 -9.04
N ASP A 151 -9.56 -8.85 -8.42
CA ASP A 151 -10.76 -8.30 -9.01
C ASP A 151 -10.31 -7.38 -10.16
N ILE A 152 -9.96 -7.99 -11.29
CA ILE A 152 -9.74 -7.26 -12.52
C ILE A 152 -11.12 -6.75 -12.90
N ALA A 153 -11.40 -5.50 -12.53
CA ALA A 153 -12.40 -4.73 -13.21
C ALA A 153 -12.08 -4.87 -14.71
N GLU A 154 -13.01 -5.39 -15.50
CA GLU A 154 -12.96 -5.26 -16.94
C GLU A 154 -13.88 -4.11 -17.39
N PRO A 155 -13.48 -2.83 -17.30
CA PRO A 155 -14.32 -1.71 -17.78
C PRO A 155 -14.61 -1.73 -19.29
N GLY A 156 -13.91 -2.54 -20.09
CA GLY A 156 -13.96 -2.45 -21.56
C GLY A 156 -14.69 -3.58 -22.29
N SER A 157 -14.61 -4.81 -21.79
CA SER A 157 -15.02 -6.00 -22.56
C SER A 157 -16.53 -6.06 -22.81
N MET A 158 -17.32 -5.66 -21.80
CA MET A 158 -18.79 -5.59 -21.91
C MET A 158 -19.24 -4.49 -22.90
N LEU A 159 -18.54 -3.35 -22.94
CA LEU A 159 -18.79 -2.29 -23.92
C LEU A 159 -18.44 -2.76 -25.34
N LEU A 160 -17.31 -3.46 -25.51
CA LEU A 160 -16.86 -3.96 -26.80
C LEU A 160 -17.80 -5.05 -27.34
N ILE A 161 -18.27 -5.96 -26.48
CA ILE A 161 -19.29 -6.96 -26.83
C ILE A 161 -20.63 -6.30 -27.17
N GLY A 162 -21.03 -5.27 -26.42
CA GLY A 162 -22.23 -4.48 -26.72
C GLY A 162 -22.16 -3.80 -28.09
N LEU A 163 -21.01 -3.20 -28.43
CA LEU A 163 -20.78 -2.59 -29.74
C LEU A 163 -20.71 -3.63 -30.87
N ALA A 164 -20.10 -4.79 -30.62
CA ALA A 164 -20.01 -5.88 -31.60
C ALA A 164 -21.40 -6.45 -31.94
N LEU A 165 -22.27 -6.65 -30.94
CA LEU A 165 -23.64 -7.10 -31.14
C LEU A 165 -24.50 -6.05 -31.86
N LEU A 166 -24.32 -4.77 -31.53
CA LEU A 166 -25.02 -3.68 -32.21
C LEU A 166 -24.60 -3.56 -33.69
N ALA A 167 -23.31 -3.72 -33.99
CA ALA A 167 -22.80 -3.74 -35.35
C ALA A 167 -23.29 -4.98 -36.13
N ALA A 168 -23.36 -6.14 -35.49
CA ALA A 168 -23.89 -7.37 -36.09
C ALA A 168 -25.40 -7.27 -36.36
N ALA A 169 -26.18 -6.65 -35.45
CA ALA A 169 -27.61 -6.42 -35.62
C ALA A 169 -27.92 -5.47 -36.80
N ARG A 170 -27.02 -4.50 -37.07
CA ARG A 170 -27.12 -3.61 -38.24
C ARG A 170 -26.77 -4.27 -39.56
N ARG A 171 -26.19 -5.48 -39.56
CA ARG A 171 -25.81 -6.26 -40.76
C ARG A 171 -26.91 -7.22 -41.24
N ARG A 172 -28.18 -6.81 -41.14
CA ARG A 172 -29.30 -7.42 -41.84
C ARG A 172 -30.16 -6.35 -42.51
N VAL A 173 -29.62 -5.76 -43.57
CA VAL A 173 -30.33 -5.22 -44.74
C VAL A 173 -29.43 -5.46 -45.94
#